data_AF-A0A7V7SZA9-F1
#
_entry.id   AF-A0A7V7SZA9-F1
#
_cell.length_a   1.000
_cell.length_b   1.000
_cell.length_c   1.000
_cell.angle_alpha   90.00
_cell.angle_beta   90.00
_cell.angle_gamma   90.00
#
_symmetry.space_group_name_H-M   'P 1'
#
loop_
_entity.id
_entity.type
_entity.pdbx_description
1 polymer ?
#
loop_
_entity_poly.entity_id
_entity_poly.type
_entity_poly.pdbx_seq_one_letter_code
_entity_poly.pdbx_strand_id
1 'polypeptide(L)'
;MAGIEEPLAQKSTSFGTEEVVAMWRPIFAAIPTLLIASLMSGLGTAADTRNPALWKHHTTGDFAEVLDAIKFGLETHQFTITSEQNLSGALERNKEALGEMRWNTIGFDHVQAVHFCSLLFNLDAINTDIDLAVLCPFKLVAYTTRAAPRKVTVITIRPSYLVQHEPSAKAKELGEQMEQRIISAIKAGMEPF
;
A
#
# COMPACT_ATOMS: atom_id res chain seq x y z
N MET A 1 70.59 -20.45 -3.88
CA MET A 1 71.49 -21.12 -2.93
C MET A 1 71.98 -20.08 -1.94
N ALA A 2 72.08 -20.47 -0.67
CA ALA A 2 72.48 -19.68 0.51
C ALA A 2 71.45 -18.60 0.92
N GLY A 3 71.05 -18.47 2.19
CA GLY A 3 71.53 -19.01 3.46
C GLY A 3 71.19 -17.92 4.51
N ILE A 4 70.13 -18.10 5.29
CA ILE A 4 70.17 -18.30 6.75
C ILE A 4 71.21 -17.41 7.45
N GLU A 5 70.73 -16.35 8.12
CA GLU A 5 71.41 -15.73 9.25
C GLU A 5 70.73 -16.15 10.56
N GLU A 6 71.57 -16.60 11.48
CA GLU A 6 71.34 -16.98 12.87
C GLU A 6 71.78 -15.78 13.77
N PRO A 7 72.00 -15.94 15.09
CA PRO A 7 71.09 -15.90 16.24
C PRO A 7 71.32 -14.64 17.12
N LEU A 8 70.67 -14.55 18.28
CA LEU A 8 71.41 -14.48 19.56
C LEU A 8 70.47 -14.63 20.75
N ALA A 9 70.83 -15.62 21.57
CA ALA A 9 70.23 -16.00 22.83
C ALA A 9 70.72 -15.12 23.99
N GLN A 10 70.15 -15.41 25.18
CA GLN A 10 70.76 -15.41 26.53
C GLN A 10 69.88 -14.61 27.51
N LYS A 11 69.03 -15.19 28.38
CA LYS A 11 69.12 -16.26 29.40
C LYS A 11 69.83 -15.83 30.69
N SER A 12 69.05 -15.59 31.75
CA SER A 12 69.29 -15.99 33.15
C SER A 12 67.96 -15.77 33.93
N THR A 13 67.28 -16.79 34.48
CA THR A 13 67.47 -17.47 35.79
C THR A 13 67.63 -16.45 36.93
N SER A 14 66.84 -16.42 38.01
CA SER A 14 66.42 -17.54 38.87
C SER A 14 65.65 -17.03 40.11
N PHE A 15 65.09 -18.00 40.85
CA PHE A 15 64.76 -18.02 42.29
C PHE A 15 63.43 -17.39 42.72
N GLY A 16 62.51 -18.28 43.10
CA GLY A 16 61.43 -17.98 44.02
C GLY A 16 61.89 -18.08 45.48
N THR A 17 61.15 -17.38 46.33
CA THR A 17 61.04 -17.63 47.76
C THR A 17 59.63 -17.24 48.19
N GLU A 18 59.07 -18.09 49.03
CA GLU A 18 57.75 -18.00 49.64
C GLU A 18 57.65 -16.89 50.71
N GLU A 19 56.39 -16.67 51.11
CA GLU A 19 55.92 -16.11 52.39
C GLU A 19 56.16 -14.63 52.71
N VAL A 20 55.08 -13.83 52.58
CA VAL A 20 54.67 -12.93 53.67
C VAL A 20 53.15 -12.97 53.83
N VAL A 21 52.73 -13.75 54.83
CA VAL A 21 51.79 -13.38 55.90
C VAL A 21 50.69 -12.36 55.55
N ALA A 22 49.50 -12.92 55.37
CA ALA A 22 48.26 -12.63 56.09
C ALA A 22 47.77 -11.19 56.30
N MET A 23 46.44 -11.12 56.24
CA MET A 23 45.53 -10.32 57.08
C MET A 23 44.83 -9.20 56.32
N TRP A 24 43.57 -8.97 56.72
CA TRP A 24 42.53 -8.12 56.11
C TRP A 24 41.63 -8.87 55.10
N ARG A 25 40.70 -9.70 55.58
CA ARG A 25 39.35 -9.40 56.12
C ARG A 25 38.26 -9.48 55.03
N PRO A 26 37.04 -9.88 55.42
CA PRO A 26 36.17 -10.77 54.67
C PRO A 26 35.19 -10.00 53.77
N ILE A 27 34.59 -10.69 52.79
CA ILE A 27 33.14 -10.88 52.64
C ILE A 27 32.89 -11.83 51.46
N PHE A 28 32.29 -12.96 51.81
CA PHE A 28 31.42 -13.85 51.04
C PHE A 28 30.85 -13.21 49.75
N ALA A 29 31.22 -13.72 48.57
CA ALA A 29 30.56 -14.83 47.87
C ALA A 29 29.12 -14.51 47.40
N ALA A 30 28.95 -14.32 46.08
CA ALA A 30 27.72 -14.67 45.35
C ALA A 30 27.99 -14.85 43.83
N ILE A 31 28.19 -16.12 43.49
CA ILE A 31 27.92 -16.96 42.31
C ILE A 31 27.02 -16.39 41.16
N PRO A 32 27.17 -16.90 39.91
CA PRO A 32 26.93 -16.23 38.61
C PRO A 32 25.60 -16.59 37.89
N THR A 33 25.16 -15.80 36.89
CA THR A 33 24.06 -16.14 35.94
C THR A 33 24.23 -15.30 34.66
N LEU A 34 24.65 -15.83 33.50
CA LEU A 34 23.87 -16.43 32.40
C LEU A 34 22.64 -15.62 31.93
N LEU A 35 22.50 -15.50 30.60
CA LEU A 35 21.37 -14.98 29.79
C LEU A 35 21.34 -13.47 29.52
N ILE A 36 22.14 -13.02 28.56
CA ILE A 36 21.77 -11.85 27.75
C ILE A 36 20.92 -12.36 26.57
N ALA A 37 19.63 -12.18 26.74
CA ALA A 37 18.56 -12.59 25.84
C ALA A 37 18.74 -11.98 24.44
N SER A 38 18.59 -12.84 23.43
CA SER A 38 18.38 -12.49 22.05
C SER A 38 17.12 -11.62 21.89
N LEU A 39 17.27 -10.31 21.92
CA LEU A 39 16.24 -9.36 21.52
C LEU A 39 16.32 -9.14 19.99
N MET A 40 16.09 -10.21 19.23
CA MET A 40 15.71 -10.07 17.81
C MET A 40 14.25 -9.61 17.81
N SER A 41 14.07 -8.31 17.96
CA SER A 41 12.82 -7.62 17.68
C SER A 41 12.43 -7.90 16.24
N GLY A 42 11.64 -8.95 16.02
CA GLY A 42 10.88 -9.15 14.81
C GLY A 42 9.96 -7.96 14.65
N LEU A 43 10.41 -6.95 13.91
CA LEU A 43 9.54 -5.97 13.26
C LEU A 43 8.67 -6.76 12.29
N GLY A 44 7.59 -7.34 12.81
CA GLY A 44 6.49 -7.80 12.00
C GLY A 44 5.99 -6.58 11.25
N THR A 45 6.32 -6.49 9.96
CA THR A 45 5.64 -5.57 9.06
C THR A 45 4.16 -5.91 9.18
N ALA A 46 3.38 -5.01 9.78
CA ALA A 46 1.93 -5.12 9.75
C ALA A 46 1.54 -5.31 8.28
N ALA A 47 1.04 -6.50 7.95
CA ALA A 47 0.56 -6.79 6.62
C ALA A 47 -0.44 -5.69 6.27
N ASP A 48 -0.17 -4.99 5.18
CA ASP A 48 -1.00 -3.92 4.68
C ASP A 48 -2.41 -4.48 4.41
N THR A 49 -3.35 -4.22 5.31
CA THR A 49 -4.72 -4.76 5.32
C THR A 49 -5.61 -4.13 4.24
N ARG A 50 -5.03 -3.69 3.12
CA ARG A 50 -5.76 -3.11 2.00
C ARG A 50 -6.35 -4.25 1.15
N ASN A 51 -7.65 -4.15 0.86
CA ASN A 51 -8.34 -5.06 -0.06
C ASN A 51 -7.61 -5.05 -1.43
N PRO A 52 -7.03 -6.16 -1.88
CA PRO A 52 -6.20 -6.20 -3.09
C PRO A 52 -6.99 -5.92 -4.37
N ALA A 53 -8.32 -6.03 -4.33
CA ALA A 53 -9.22 -5.75 -5.45
C ALA A 53 -9.40 -4.25 -5.71
N LEU A 54 -8.99 -3.38 -4.77
CA LEU A 54 -9.28 -1.96 -4.82
C LEU A 54 -8.01 -1.15 -4.93
N TRP A 55 -7.97 -0.25 -5.90
CA TRP A 55 -7.01 0.84 -5.92
C TRP A 55 -7.63 2.04 -5.21
N LYS A 56 -6.90 2.62 -4.25
CA LYS A 56 -7.38 3.74 -3.43
C LYS A 56 -6.31 4.83 -3.37
N HIS A 57 -6.72 6.06 -3.65
CA HIS A 57 -5.87 7.23 -3.60
C HIS A 57 -6.57 8.38 -2.89
N HIS A 58 -5.79 9.29 -2.30
CA HIS A 58 -6.34 10.46 -1.61
C HIS A 58 -5.61 11.69 -2.13
N THR A 59 -6.37 12.76 -2.37
CA THR A 59 -5.84 14.09 -2.67
C THR A 59 -6.54 15.12 -1.80
N THR A 60 -6.00 16.34 -1.75
CA THR A 60 -6.56 17.46 -1.00
C THR A 60 -7.07 18.51 -1.96
N GLY A 61 -8.33 18.94 -1.82
CA GLY A 61 -8.93 19.89 -2.75
C GLY A 61 -10.40 20.15 -2.46
N ASP A 62 -11.01 20.99 -3.29
CA ASP A 62 -12.47 21.04 -3.37
C ASP A 62 -12.97 19.76 -4.06
N PHE A 63 -14.10 19.23 -3.61
CA PHE A 63 -14.61 17.96 -4.15
C PHE A 63 -14.97 18.07 -5.63
N ALA A 64 -15.64 19.15 -6.04
CA ALA A 64 -16.08 19.33 -7.42
C ALA A 64 -14.88 19.55 -8.34
N GLU A 65 -13.93 20.41 -7.93
CA GLU A 65 -12.71 20.66 -8.71
C GLU A 65 -11.89 19.37 -8.92
N VAL A 66 -11.68 18.58 -7.86
CA VAL A 66 -10.95 17.31 -7.96
C VAL A 66 -11.68 16.32 -8.87
N LEU A 67 -13.00 16.21 -8.73
CA LEU A 67 -13.78 15.29 -9.55
C LEU A 67 -13.76 15.69 -11.03
N ASP A 68 -13.91 16.97 -11.33
CA ASP A 68 -13.85 17.48 -12.70
C ASP A 68 -12.46 17.28 -13.32
N ALA A 69 -11.40 17.49 -12.54
CA ALA A 69 -10.04 17.26 -13.00
C ALA A 69 -9.76 15.76 -13.26
N ILE A 70 -10.30 14.85 -12.43
CA ILE A 70 -10.26 13.40 -12.70
C ILE A 70 -11.01 13.04 -14.00
N LYS A 71 -12.21 13.58 -14.20
CA LYS A 71 -13.00 13.33 -15.43
C LYS A 71 -12.24 13.81 -16.66
N PHE A 72 -11.64 15.01 -16.59
CA PHE A 72 -10.77 15.53 -17.64
C PHE A 72 -9.56 14.61 -17.90
N GLY A 73 -8.91 14.11 -16.85
CA GLY A 73 -7.83 13.12 -16.95
C GLY A 73 -8.25 11.84 -17.66
N LEU A 74 -9.46 11.33 -17.39
CA LEU A 74 -10.03 10.18 -18.08
C LEU A 74 -10.28 10.46 -19.57
N GLU A 75 -10.93 11.58 -19.88
CA GLU A 75 -11.28 11.94 -21.26
C GLU A 75 -10.04 12.16 -22.14
N THR A 76 -9.03 12.86 -21.61
CA THR A 76 -7.75 13.06 -22.31
C THR A 76 -6.98 11.76 -22.57
N HIS A 77 -7.25 10.71 -21.79
CA HIS A 77 -6.68 9.38 -21.98
C HIS A 77 -7.58 8.44 -22.80
N GLN A 78 -8.56 9.00 -23.53
CA GLN A 78 -9.49 8.29 -24.42
C GLN A 78 -10.46 7.36 -23.69
N PHE A 79 -10.83 7.70 -22.46
CA PHE A 79 -12.01 7.14 -21.82
C PHE A 79 -13.22 8.05 -22.08
N THR A 80 -14.38 7.47 -22.32
CA THR A 80 -15.65 8.21 -22.41
C THR A 80 -16.39 8.03 -21.10
N ILE A 81 -16.80 9.14 -20.48
CA ILE A 81 -17.70 9.10 -19.33
C ILE A 81 -19.09 8.70 -19.82
N THR A 82 -19.63 7.59 -19.30
CA THR A 82 -20.92 7.03 -19.72
C THR A 82 -22.04 7.33 -18.74
N SER A 83 -21.72 7.59 -17.46
CA SER A 83 -22.70 7.96 -16.44
C SER A 83 -22.03 8.61 -15.23
N GLU A 84 -22.73 9.54 -14.59
CA GLU A 84 -22.36 10.08 -13.28
C GLU A 84 -23.54 9.91 -12.31
N GLN A 85 -23.25 9.54 -11.07
CA GLN A 85 -24.26 9.33 -10.04
C GLN A 85 -23.87 10.07 -8.77
N ASN A 86 -24.63 11.11 -8.42
CA ASN A 86 -24.55 11.77 -7.12
C ASN A 86 -25.20 10.88 -6.05
N LEU A 87 -24.40 9.96 -5.49
CA LEU A 87 -24.83 8.98 -4.50
C LEU A 87 -25.21 9.66 -3.19
N SER A 88 -24.45 10.64 -2.70
CA SER A 88 -24.81 11.32 -1.45
C SER A 88 -26.14 12.05 -1.56
N GLY A 89 -26.40 12.76 -2.67
CA GLY A 89 -27.68 13.41 -2.92
C GLY A 89 -28.83 12.42 -3.12
N ALA A 90 -28.59 11.30 -3.80
CA ALA A 90 -29.60 10.24 -3.95
C ALA A 90 -29.96 9.60 -2.61
N LEU A 91 -28.94 9.32 -1.79
CA LEU A 91 -29.10 8.78 -0.45
C LEU A 91 -29.86 9.77 0.45
N GLU A 92 -29.54 11.06 0.41
CA GLU A 92 -30.21 12.08 1.24
C GLU A 92 -31.71 12.16 0.92
N ARG A 93 -32.07 12.08 -0.36
CA ARG A 93 -33.48 12.04 -0.80
C ARG A 93 -34.23 10.79 -0.34
N ASN A 94 -33.53 9.72 0.02
CA ASN A 94 -34.11 8.44 0.41
C ASN A 94 -33.89 8.10 1.89
N LYS A 95 -33.44 9.06 2.71
CA LYS A 95 -33.13 8.82 4.14
C LYS A 95 -34.30 8.26 4.93
N GLU A 96 -35.53 8.69 4.62
CA GLU A 96 -36.75 8.22 5.29
C GLU A 96 -36.97 6.72 5.05
N ALA A 97 -36.77 6.25 3.82
CA ALA A 97 -36.89 4.85 3.45
C ALA A 97 -35.78 3.97 4.06
N LEU A 98 -34.61 4.54 4.33
CA LEU A 98 -33.48 3.85 4.95
C LEU A 98 -33.63 3.71 6.47
N GLY A 99 -34.38 4.61 7.11
CA GLY A 99 -34.54 4.71 8.56
C GLY A 99 -33.34 5.40 9.22
N GLU A 100 -33.61 6.23 10.23
CA GLU A 100 -32.60 7.12 10.85
C GLU A 100 -31.36 6.38 11.40
N MET A 101 -31.54 5.20 12.00
CA MET A 101 -30.42 4.43 12.56
C MET A 101 -29.45 3.85 11.51
N ARG A 102 -29.88 3.78 10.25
CA ARG A 102 -29.05 3.27 9.13
C ARG A 102 -28.45 4.39 8.30
N TRP A 103 -28.91 5.61 8.53
CA TRP A 103 -28.51 6.77 7.75
C TRP A 103 -27.10 7.22 8.12
N ASN A 104 -26.22 7.27 7.11
CA ASN A 104 -24.90 7.94 7.14
C ASN A 104 -24.07 7.73 8.44
N THR A 105 -23.99 6.48 8.91
CA THR A 105 -23.28 6.12 10.15
C THR A 105 -21.77 6.36 10.09
N ILE A 106 -21.20 6.47 8.89
CA ILE A 106 -19.78 6.73 8.64
C ILE A 106 -19.47 8.23 8.42
N GLY A 107 -20.48 9.09 8.37
CA GLY A 107 -20.31 10.53 8.19
C GLY A 107 -19.75 10.94 6.82
N PHE A 108 -20.19 10.31 5.72
CA PHE A 108 -19.91 10.80 4.37
C PHE A 108 -20.51 12.21 4.18
N ASP A 109 -19.89 12.98 3.29
CA ASP A 109 -20.35 14.31 2.91
C ASP A 109 -20.70 14.32 1.42
N HIS A 110 -19.68 14.25 0.55
CA HIS A 110 -19.87 14.02 -0.88
C HIS A 110 -19.58 12.56 -1.24
N VAL A 111 -20.40 11.96 -2.09
CA VAL A 111 -20.15 10.65 -2.70
C VAL A 111 -20.65 10.67 -4.14
N GLN A 112 -19.75 10.51 -5.10
CA GLN A 112 -20.08 10.46 -6.52
C GLN A 112 -19.47 9.21 -7.16
N ALA A 113 -20.26 8.47 -7.90
CA ALA A 113 -19.76 7.41 -8.78
C ALA A 113 -19.68 7.94 -10.21
N VAL A 114 -18.59 7.62 -10.89
CA VAL A 114 -18.40 7.91 -12.32
C VAL A 114 -18.17 6.60 -13.04
N HIS A 115 -18.96 6.34 -14.07
CA HIS A 115 -18.81 5.22 -14.98
C HIS A 115 -18.16 5.71 -16.26
N PHE A 116 -17.19 4.96 -16.75
CA PHE A 116 -16.41 5.34 -17.92
C PHE A 116 -15.90 4.10 -18.64
N CYS A 117 -15.62 4.21 -19.93
CA CYS A 117 -15.12 3.09 -20.73
C CYS A 117 -14.17 3.55 -21.82
N SER A 118 -13.28 2.67 -22.27
CA SER A 118 -12.51 2.89 -23.49
C SER A 118 -12.98 1.89 -24.55
N LEU A 119 -13.40 2.41 -25.71
CA LEU A 119 -13.84 1.57 -26.83
C LEU A 119 -12.72 0.65 -27.33
N LEU A 120 -11.47 1.12 -27.31
CA LEU A 120 -10.30 0.33 -27.70
C LEU A 120 -10.12 -0.87 -26.77
N PHE A 121 -10.13 -0.64 -25.47
CA PHE A 121 -10.03 -1.74 -24.50
C PHE A 121 -11.22 -2.68 -24.53
N ASN A 122 -12.43 -2.17 -24.76
CA ASN A 122 -13.59 -3.04 -24.86
C ASN A 122 -13.51 -3.94 -26.11
N LEU A 123 -12.99 -3.42 -27.23
CA LEU A 123 -12.72 -4.24 -28.42
C LEU A 123 -11.66 -5.31 -28.13
N ASP A 124 -10.57 -4.95 -27.45
CA ASP A 124 -9.53 -5.92 -27.07
C ASP A 124 -10.04 -6.99 -26.10
N ALA A 125 -10.94 -6.61 -25.18
CA ALA A 125 -11.64 -7.53 -24.28
C ALA A 125 -12.50 -8.50 -25.10
N ILE A 126 -13.40 -7.99 -25.94
CA ILE A 126 -14.28 -8.78 -26.82
C ILE A 126 -13.49 -9.76 -27.69
N ASN A 127 -12.37 -9.32 -28.27
CA ASN A 127 -11.50 -10.15 -29.11
C ASN A 127 -10.67 -11.17 -28.33
N THR A 128 -10.60 -11.04 -27.01
CA THR A 128 -9.91 -11.98 -26.12
C THR A 128 -10.89 -13.01 -25.58
N ASP A 129 -12.00 -12.54 -25.04
CA ASP A 129 -13.16 -13.32 -24.60
C ASP A 129 -14.35 -12.37 -24.48
N ILE A 130 -15.48 -12.71 -25.10
CA ILE A 130 -16.68 -11.87 -25.10
C ILE A 130 -17.20 -11.60 -23.68
N ASP A 131 -16.99 -12.52 -22.74
CA ASP A 131 -17.42 -12.34 -21.35
C ASP A 131 -16.63 -11.22 -20.65
N LEU A 132 -15.41 -10.92 -21.10
CA LEU A 132 -14.61 -9.79 -20.60
C LEU A 132 -15.17 -8.43 -21.01
N ALA A 133 -16.12 -8.36 -21.94
CA ALA A 133 -16.83 -7.11 -22.25
C ALA A 133 -17.57 -6.55 -21.03
N VAL A 134 -17.89 -7.39 -20.02
CA VAL A 134 -18.50 -6.99 -18.75
C VAL A 134 -17.62 -6.02 -17.94
N LEU A 135 -16.32 -5.94 -18.22
CA LEU A 135 -15.41 -5.01 -17.56
C LEU A 135 -15.70 -3.55 -17.93
N CYS A 136 -16.41 -3.30 -19.04
CA CYS A 136 -16.88 -1.99 -19.47
C CYS A 136 -18.38 -1.82 -19.12
N PRO A 137 -18.79 -0.73 -18.42
CA PRO A 137 -17.95 0.38 -17.99
C PRO A 137 -17.15 0.07 -16.72
N PHE A 138 -15.97 0.68 -16.63
CA PHE A 138 -15.24 0.82 -15.37
C PHE A 138 -15.99 1.79 -14.44
N LYS A 139 -15.74 1.65 -13.14
CA LYS A 139 -16.36 2.46 -12.09
C LYS A 139 -15.32 3.00 -11.12
N LEU A 140 -15.30 4.31 -10.96
CA LEU A 140 -14.64 4.97 -9.83
C LEU A 140 -15.70 5.55 -8.89
N VAL A 141 -15.36 5.66 -7.61
CA VAL A 141 -16.10 6.40 -6.61
C VAL A 141 -15.17 7.45 -6.00
N ALA A 142 -15.59 8.71 -6.04
CA ALA A 142 -14.95 9.80 -5.31
C ALA A 142 -15.80 10.15 -4.10
N TYR A 143 -15.19 10.36 -2.94
CA TYR A 143 -15.92 10.76 -1.73
C TYR A 143 -15.11 11.62 -0.76
N THR A 144 -15.82 12.36 0.08
CA THR A 144 -15.31 13.03 1.28
C THR A 144 -16.13 12.62 2.51
N THR A 145 -15.61 12.93 3.68
CA THR A 145 -16.33 12.74 4.95
C THR A 145 -16.42 14.06 5.69
N ARG A 146 -17.41 14.22 6.58
CA ARG A 146 -17.56 15.42 7.41
C ARG A 146 -16.34 15.67 8.29
N ALA A 147 -15.63 14.61 8.70
CA ALA A 147 -14.40 14.71 9.48
C ALA A 147 -13.19 15.19 8.64
N ALA A 148 -13.26 15.08 7.31
CA ALA A 148 -12.17 15.46 6.40
C ALA A 148 -12.75 15.98 5.07
N PRO A 149 -13.42 17.15 5.07
CA PRO A 149 -14.19 17.64 3.92
C PRO A 149 -13.31 17.99 2.71
N ARG A 150 -12.03 18.31 2.96
CA ARG A 150 -11.03 18.62 1.92
C ARG A 150 -10.25 17.40 1.44
N LYS A 151 -10.41 16.23 2.07
CA LYS A 151 -9.70 14.99 1.71
C LYS A 151 -10.56 14.18 0.76
N VAL A 152 -10.35 14.37 -0.53
CA VAL A 152 -11.06 13.62 -1.56
C VAL A 152 -10.40 12.25 -1.70
N THR A 153 -11.18 11.21 -1.47
CA THR A 153 -10.76 9.82 -1.65
C THR A 153 -11.31 9.31 -2.97
N VAL A 154 -10.44 8.75 -3.80
CA VAL A 154 -10.82 8.11 -5.06
C VAL A 154 -10.56 6.62 -4.93
N ILE A 155 -11.53 5.81 -5.31
CA ILE A 155 -11.43 4.35 -5.30
C ILE A 155 -11.97 3.76 -6.59
N THR A 156 -11.28 2.77 -7.14
CA THR A 156 -11.73 1.98 -8.29
C THR A 156 -11.42 0.51 -8.05
N ILE A 157 -12.18 -0.38 -8.69
CA ILE A 157 -11.82 -1.79 -8.79
C ILE A 157 -10.62 -1.90 -9.72
N ARG A 158 -9.72 -2.83 -9.42
CA ARG A 158 -8.54 -3.19 -10.21
C ARG A 158 -8.92 -4.20 -11.29
N PRO A 159 -8.91 -3.86 -12.59
CA PRO A 159 -9.20 -4.83 -13.65
C PRO A 159 -8.30 -6.06 -13.59
N SER A 160 -7.00 -5.90 -13.27
CA SER A 160 -6.06 -7.02 -13.12
C SER A 160 -6.53 -8.05 -12.07
N TYR A 161 -7.17 -7.59 -10.99
CA TYR A 161 -7.71 -8.46 -9.96
C TYR A 161 -8.92 -9.26 -10.46
N LEU A 162 -9.78 -8.65 -11.29
CA LEU A 162 -10.96 -9.32 -11.85
C LEU A 162 -10.59 -10.45 -12.80
N VAL A 163 -9.46 -10.33 -13.51
CA VAL A 163 -9.02 -11.33 -14.50
C VAL A 163 -7.89 -12.22 -14.00
N GLN A 164 -7.46 -12.12 -12.74
CA GLN A 164 -6.27 -12.81 -12.24
C GLN A 164 -6.36 -14.35 -12.34
N HIS A 165 -7.58 -14.88 -12.35
CA HIS A 165 -7.87 -16.31 -12.44
C HIS A 165 -8.31 -16.77 -13.84
N GLU A 166 -8.33 -15.87 -14.83
CA GLU A 166 -8.59 -16.26 -16.21
C GLU A 166 -7.54 -17.27 -16.68
N PRO A 167 -7.90 -18.28 -17.49
CA PRO A 167 -6.92 -19.21 -18.04
C PRO A 167 -6.03 -18.52 -19.09
N SER A 168 -6.54 -17.50 -19.78
CA SER A 168 -5.85 -16.77 -20.84
C SER A 168 -4.79 -15.82 -20.27
N ALA A 169 -3.52 -16.02 -20.65
CA ALA A 169 -2.45 -15.08 -20.35
C ALA A 169 -2.72 -13.69 -20.95
N LYS A 170 -3.30 -13.65 -22.15
CA LYS A 170 -3.70 -12.41 -22.82
C LYS A 170 -4.77 -11.64 -22.02
N ALA A 171 -5.72 -12.34 -21.39
CA ALA A 171 -6.73 -11.70 -20.54
C ALA A 171 -6.09 -11.05 -19.31
N LYS A 172 -5.12 -11.72 -18.67
CA LYS A 172 -4.38 -11.18 -17.52
C LYS A 172 -3.60 -9.93 -17.90
N GLU A 173 -2.84 -10.00 -18.99
CA GLU A 173 -2.08 -8.88 -19.52
C GLU A 173 -3.02 -7.69 -19.85
N LEU A 174 -4.16 -7.96 -20.49
CA LEU A 174 -5.16 -6.94 -20.78
C LEU A 174 -5.67 -6.26 -19.50
N GLY A 175 -5.97 -7.03 -18.45
CA GLY A 175 -6.38 -6.47 -17.16
C GLY A 175 -5.31 -5.58 -16.51
N GLU A 176 -4.04 -5.96 -16.61
CA GLU A 176 -2.91 -5.13 -16.13
C GLU A 176 -2.79 -3.83 -16.93
N GLN A 177 -2.87 -3.90 -18.26
CA GLN A 177 -2.80 -2.73 -19.13
C GLN A 177 -3.97 -1.76 -18.90
N MET A 178 -5.20 -2.30 -18.80
CA MET A 178 -6.39 -1.52 -18.45
C MET A 178 -6.20 -0.82 -17.11
N GLU A 179 -5.77 -1.54 -16.09
CA GLU A 179 -5.53 -0.98 -14.77
C GLU A 179 -4.51 0.16 -14.79
N GLN A 180 -3.34 -0.06 -15.40
CA GLN A 180 -2.29 0.94 -15.46
C GLN A 180 -2.77 2.22 -16.15
N ARG A 181 -3.50 2.08 -17.26
CA ARG A 181 -4.02 3.23 -18.00
C ARG A 181 -5.12 3.97 -17.25
N ILE A 182 -6.01 3.27 -16.56
CA ILE A 182 -7.02 3.89 -15.68
C ILE A 182 -6.34 4.67 -14.55
N ILE A 183 -5.39 4.05 -13.85
CA ILE A 183 -4.68 4.69 -12.74
C ILE A 183 -3.89 5.91 -13.24
N SER A 184 -3.22 5.79 -14.38
CA SER A 184 -2.47 6.89 -14.99
C SER A 184 -3.40 8.05 -15.34
N ALA A 185 -4.55 7.78 -15.96
CA ALA A 185 -5.52 8.81 -16.33
C ALA A 185 -6.10 9.54 -15.10
N ILE A 186 -6.44 8.78 -14.04
CA ILE A 186 -6.92 9.36 -12.79
C ILE A 186 -5.83 10.24 -12.14
N LYS A 187 -4.58 9.77 -12.09
CA LYS A 187 -3.46 10.53 -11.52
C LYS A 187 -3.15 11.79 -12.30
N ALA A 188 -3.10 11.71 -13.62
CA ALA A 188 -2.87 12.87 -14.48
C ALA A 188 -3.93 13.97 -14.26
N GLY A 189 -5.18 13.58 -13.99
CA GLY A 189 -6.24 14.52 -13.61
C GLY A 189 -6.09 15.13 -12.22
N MET A 190 -5.23 14.60 -11.34
CA MET A 190 -5.05 15.11 -9.96
C MET A 190 -3.73 15.86 -9.76
N GLU A 191 -2.82 15.84 -10.74
CA GLU A 191 -1.56 16.60 -10.67
C GLU A 191 -1.80 18.07 -11.05
N PRO A 192 -1.20 19.04 -10.32
CA PRO A 192 -1.29 20.45 -10.68
C PRO A 192 -0.58 20.71 -12.01
N PHE A 193 -1.26 21.41 -12.93
CA PHE A 193 -0.70 21.90 -14.20
C PHE A 193 0.24 23.09 -14.01
#